data_AF-A0A837DWT1-F1
#
_entry.id   AF-A0A837DWT1-F1
#
_cell.length_a   1.000
_cell.length_b   1.000
_cell.length_c   1.000
_cell.angle_alpha   90.00
_cell.angle_beta   90.00
_cell.angle_gamma   90.00
#
_symmetry.space_group_name_H-M   'P 1'
#
loop_
_entity.id
_entity.type
_entity.pdbx_description
1 polymer ?
#
loop_
_entity_poly.entity_id
_entity_poly.type
_entity_poly.pdbx_seq_one_letter_code
_entity_poly.pdbx_strand_id
1 'polypeptide(L)'
;MQINVKMPDNFSNYAIELRKRFYGPNATAKEYRDSFVFSQAIDSFDGLPSQLYEFINSEQDLKNQRMVTIRQNTYAKLESLSKTLNCTIASVYRAIITYVATSTTTNVVSHSDLELKVALLEKQLTDCQETLAQIKESIQIQKN
;
A
#
# COMPACT_ATOMS: atom_id res chain seq x y z
N MET A 1 16.79 8.95 6.06
CA MET A 1 16.96 8.67 7.49
C MET A 1 17.40 7.23 7.69
N GLN A 2 18.15 6.92 8.74
CA GLN A 2 18.58 5.55 9.01
C GLN A 2 17.95 5.07 10.32
N ILE A 3 17.45 3.83 10.29
CA ILE A 3 16.98 3.15 11.49
C ILE A 3 17.72 1.85 11.67
N ASN A 4 17.89 1.46 12.92
CA ASN A 4 18.50 0.20 13.28
C ASN A 4 17.40 -0.79 13.65
N VAL A 5 17.30 -1.88 12.90
CA VAL A 5 16.21 -2.85 13.02
C VAL A 5 16.80 -4.22 13.26
N LYS A 6 16.40 -4.86 14.37
CA LYS A 6 16.61 -6.29 14.54
C LYS A 6 15.55 -7.04 13.76
N MET A 7 15.93 -8.08 13.02
CA MET A 7 15.09 -8.83 12.11
C MET A 7 15.26 -10.34 12.36
N PRO A 8 14.23 -11.14 12.12
CA PRO A 8 14.33 -12.60 12.12
C PRO A 8 15.13 -13.12 10.91
N ASP A 9 15.65 -14.36 10.98
CA ASP A 9 16.43 -14.97 9.87
C ASP A 9 15.62 -15.10 8.57
N ASN A 10 14.31 -15.33 8.68
CA ASN A 10 13.41 -15.44 7.55
C ASN A 10 13.06 -14.10 6.88
N PHE A 11 13.59 -12.97 7.38
CA PHE A 11 13.20 -11.65 6.89
C PHE A 11 13.60 -11.41 5.42
N SER A 12 14.66 -12.06 4.96
CA SER A 12 15.05 -12.06 3.55
C SER A 12 13.99 -12.69 2.64
N ASN A 13 13.19 -13.63 3.14
CA ASN A 13 12.10 -14.24 2.36
C ASN A 13 10.96 -13.25 2.14
N TYR A 14 10.69 -12.35 3.10
CA TYR A 14 9.70 -11.29 2.92
C TYR A 14 10.08 -10.34 1.79
N ALA A 15 11.37 -10.03 1.59
CA ALA A 15 11.80 -9.22 0.45
C ALA A 15 11.48 -9.89 -0.90
N ILE A 16 11.62 -11.23 -0.98
CA ILE A 16 11.32 -12.01 -2.19
C ILE A 16 9.81 -11.97 -2.47
N GLU A 17 8.99 -12.25 -1.47
CA GLU A 17 7.53 -12.27 -1.61
C GLU A 17 6.97 -10.88 -1.96
N LEU A 18 7.42 -9.84 -1.25
CA LEU A 18 7.00 -8.46 -1.54
C LEU A 18 7.43 -8.00 -2.94
N ARG A 19 8.62 -8.40 -3.39
CA ARG A 19 9.09 -8.05 -4.74
C ARG A 19 8.20 -8.68 -5.81
N LYS A 20 7.87 -9.96 -5.66
CA LYS A 20 6.95 -10.66 -6.58
C LYS A 20 5.57 -10.01 -6.56
N ARG A 21 5.09 -9.59 -5.40
CA ARG A 21 3.78 -8.96 -5.23
C ARG A 21 3.68 -7.58 -5.88
N PHE A 22 4.68 -6.72 -5.73
CA PHE A 22 4.62 -5.35 -6.26
C PHE A 22 5.06 -5.22 -7.72
N TYR A 23 6.01 -6.05 -8.16
CA TYR A 23 6.67 -5.89 -9.46
C TYR A 23 6.53 -7.11 -10.37
N GLY A 24 5.80 -8.13 -9.94
CA GLY A 24 5.50 -9.34 -10.71
C GLY A 24 6.50 -10.49 -10.48
N PRO A 25 6.17 -11.71 -10.95
CA PRO A 25 6.90 -12.95 -10.63
C PRO A 25 8.34 -12.98 -11.14
N ASN A 26 8.64 -12.21 -12.19
CA ASN A 26 9.97 -12.14 -12.81
C ASN A 26 10.89 -11.08 -12.19
N ALA A 27 10.39 -10.29 -11.23
CA ALA A 27 11.15 -9.19 -10.65
C ALA A 27 12.34 -9.70 -9.83
N THR A 28 13.53 -9.18 -10.10
CA THR A 28 14.77 -9.63 -9.46
C THR A 28 15.32 -8.63 -8.44
N ALA A 29 16.19 -9.10 -7.53
CA ALA A 29 16.87 -8.25 -6.57
C ALA A 29 17.86 -7.26 -7.22
N LYS A 30 18.27 -7.50 -8.47
CA LYS A 30 19.09 -6.58 -9.26
C LYS A 30 18.31 -5.34 -9.68
N GLU A 31 17.04 -5.53 -10.05
CA GLU A 31 16.15 -4.44 -10.49
C GLU A 31 15.52 -3.73 -9.29
N TYR A 32 15.05 -4.49 -8.30
CA TYR A 32 14.37 -3.97 -7.11
C TYR A 32 15.11 -4.40 -5.84
N ARG A 33 15.95 -3.49 -5.33
CA ARG A 33 16.68 -3.70 -4.07
C ARG A 33 15.73 -3.85 -2.89
N ASP A 34 16.09 -4.68 -1.92
CA ASP A 34 15.29 -4.96 -0.73
C ASP A 34 14.83 -3.68 -0.01
N SER A 35 15.72 -2.69 0.12
CA SER A 35 15.41 -1.41 0.76
C SER A 35 14.30 -0.62 0.06
N PHE A 36 14.24 -0.72 -1.27
CA PHE A 36 13.19 -0.09 -2.07
C PHE A 36 11.85 -0.82 -1.90
N VAL A 37 11.88 -2.15 -1.98
CA VAL A 37 10.70 -3.01 -1.79
C VAL A 37 10.09 -2.80 -0.40
N PHE A 38 10.90 -2.74 0.66
CA PHE A 38 10.41 -2.49 2.01
C PHE A 38 9.86 -1.08 2.20
N SER A 39 10.48 -0.07 1.59
CA SER A 39 9.94 1.30 1.63
C SER A 39 8.57 1.35 0.94
N GLN A 40 8.44 0.69 -0.21
CA GLN A 40 7.18 0.57 -0.93
C GLN A 40 6.11 -0.14 -0.08
N ALA A 41 6.45 -1.22 0.63
CA ALA A 41 5.51 -1.91 1.50
C ALA A 41 4.93 -1.00 2.59
N ILE A 42 5.75 -0.12 3.16
CA ILE A 42 5.34 0.82 4.20
C ILE A 42 4.53 1.98 3.62
N ASP A 43 4.96 2.51 2.47
CA ASP A 43 4.25 3.57 1.78
C ASP A 43 2.85 3.09 1.35
N SER A 44 2.74 1.86 0.84
CA SER A 44 1.48 1.22 0.43
C SER A 44 0.64 0.66 1.59
N PHE A 45 1.12 0.67 2.83
CA PHE A 45 0.32 0.23 3.97
C PHE A 45 -0.79 1.24 4.27
N ASP A 46 -2.03 0.86 4.00
CA ASP A 46 -3.23 1.66 4.31
C ASP A 46 -4.13 0.98 5.35
N GLY A 47 -3.57 0.00 6.07
CA GLY A 47 -4.28 -0.76 7.10
C GLY A 47 -4.48 0.03 8.39
N LEU A 48 -5.39 -0.45 9.23
CA LEU A 48 -5.61 0.12 10.56
C LEU A 48 -4.41 -0.21 11.46
N PRO A 49 -3.93 0.73 12.30
CA PRO A 49 -2.82 0.47 13.22
C PRO A 49 -3.07 -0.74 14.13
N SER A 50 -4.34 -1.01 14.48
CA SER A 50 -4.72 -2.15 15.32
C SER A 50 -4.35 -3.50 14.74
N GLN A 51 -4.27 -3.63 13.41
CA GLN A 51 -3.88 -4.86 12.72
C GLN A 51 -2.39 -5.20 12.92
N LEU A 52 -1.58 -4.21 13.33
CA LEU A 52 -0.16 -4.40 13.58
C LEU A 52 0.14 -4.94 14.98
N TYR A 53 -0.79 -4.87 15.94
CA TYR A 53 -0.53 -5.29 17.32
C TYR A 53 -0.13 -6.76 17.44
N GLU A 54 -0.76 -7.65 16.67
CA GLU A 54 -0.43 -9.08 16.68
C GLU A 54 1.01 -9.34 16.24
N PHE A 55 1.48 -8.58 15.24
CA PHE A 55 2.84 -8.71 14.70
C PHE A 55 3.88 -8.00 15.58
N ILE A 56 3.51 -6.91 16.26
CA ILE A 56 4.39 -6.21 17.20
C ILE A 56 4.68 -7.09 18.41
N ASN A 57 3.69 -7.82 18.93
CA ASN A 57 3.86 -8.66 20.11
C ASN A 57 4.53 -10.02 19.81
N SER A 58 4.65 -10.38 18.54
CA SER A 58 5.30 -11.61 18.05
C SER A 58 6.84 -11.48 17.95
N GLU A 59 7.51 -10.88 18.94
CA GLU A 59 8.98 -10.63 18.90
C GLU A 59 9.86 -11.88 19.18
N GLN A 60 9.47 -13.07 18.70
CA GLN A 60 10.32 -14.26 18.85
C GLN A 60 11.45 -14.26 17.80
N ASP A 61 12.69 -14.51 18.27
CA ASP A 61 13.91 -14.72 17.46
C ASP A 61 14.46 -13.54 16.62
N LEU A 62 14.49 -12.33 17.19
CA LEU A 62 15.17 -11.17 16.58
C LEU A 62 16.71 -11.23 16.73
N LYS A 63 17.39 -11.95 15.84
CA LYS A 63 18.86 -12.19 15.93
C LYS A 63 19.70 -11.27 15.04
N ASN A 64 19.18 -10.84 13.88
CA ASN A 64 19.98 -10.10 12.91
C ASN A 64 19.76 -8.59 12.99
N GLN A 65 20.80 -7.84 13.31
CA GLN A 65 20.72 -6.38 13.33
C GLN A 65 21.12 -5.81 11.96
N ARG A 66 20.23 -5.01 11.36
CA ARG A 66 20.50 -4.31 10.08
C ARG A 66 20.21 -2.83 10.20
N MET A 67 21.08 -2.03 9.56
CA MET A 67 20.86 -0.62 9.35
C MET A 67 20.09 -0.42 8.04
N VAL A 68 18.91 0.19 8.13
CA VAL A 68 18.05 0.42 6.97
C VAL A 68 17.95 1.91 6.70
N THR A 69 18.22 2.29 5.45
CA THR A 69 17.99 3.66 4.98
C THR A 69 16.56 3.79 4.47
N ILE A 70 15.80 4.72 5.03
CA ILE A 70 14.40 5.00 4.75
C ILE A 70 14.24 6.44 4.25
N ARG A 71 13.30 6.64 3.32
CA ARG A 71 12.92 7.98 2.83
C ARG A 71 12.26 8.79 3.95
N GLN A 72 12.38 10.12 3.88
CA GLN A 72 11.85 11.00 4.94
C GLN A 72 10.33 10.85 5.13
N ASN A 73 9.57 10.77 4.04
CA ASN A 73 8.11 10.61 4.11
C ASN A 73 7.70 9.29 4.74
N THR A 74 8.33 8.19 4.32
CA THR A 74 8.13 6.86 4.90
C THR A 74 8.49 6.83 6.39
N TYR A 75 9.57 7.51 6.78
CA TYR A 75 9.96 7.63 8.18
C TYR A 75 8.91 8.39 9.01
N ALA A 76 8.40 9.52 8.51
CA ALA A 76 7.37 10.30 9.20
C ALA A 76 6.09 9.46 9.42
N LYS A 77 5.72 8.62 8.44
CA LYS A 77 4.60 7.68 8.57
C LYS A 77 4.84 6.65 9.67
N LEU A 78 6.03 6.04 9.71
CA LEU A 78 6.41 5.11 10.77
C LEU A 78 6.43 5.78 12.15
N GLU A 79 6.91 7.02 12.24
CA GLU A 79 6.95 7.77 13.49
C GLU A 79 5.54 8.08 14.00
N SER A 80 4.62 8.47 13.11
CA SER A 80 3.21 8.66 13.45
C SER A 80 2.56 7.37 13.98
N LEU A 81 2.79 6.24 13.29
CA LEU A 81 2.29 4.93 13.72
C LEU A 81 2.92 4.48 15.04
N SER A 82 4.21 4.71 15.24
CA SER A 82 4.95 4.42 16.46
C SER A 82 4.38 5.17 17.67
N LYS A 83 4.01 6.46 17.50
CA LYS A 83 3.35 7.25 18.54
C LYS A 83 1.95 6.72 18.86
N THR A 84 1.16 6.37 17.85
CA THR A 84 -0.20 5.83 18.01
C THR A 84 -0.20 4.46 18.71
N LEU A 85 0.76 3.61 18.40
CA LEU A 85 0.87 2.23 18.92
C LEU A 85 1.73 2.14 20.18
N ASN A 86 2.31 3.25 20.64
CA ASN A 86 3.22 3.35 21.77
C ASN A 86 4.36 2.31 21.74
N CYS A 87 4.98 2.13 20.57
CA CYS A 87 6.02 1.11 20.35
C CYS A 87 7.18 1.67 19.53
N THR A 88 8.28 0.91 19.40
CA THR A 88 9.46 1.41 18.67
C THR A 88 9.24 1.46 17.16
N ILE A 89 9.86 2.42 16.49
CA ILE A 89 9.85 2.55 15.01
C ILE A 89 10.33 1.24 14.35
N ALA A 90 11.30 0.54 14.95
CA ALA A 90 11.80 -0.73 14.46
C ALA A 90 10.74 -1.86 14.57
N SER A 91 9.95 -1.89 15.64
CA SER A 91 8.86 -2.85 15.80
C SER A 91 7.74 -2.60 14.80
N VAL A 92 7.35 -1.33 14.58
CA VAL A 92 6.37 -0.95 13.53
C VAL A 92 6.87 -1.32 12.14
N TYR A 93 8.13 -1.04 11.84
CA TYR A 93 8.75 -1.39 10.56
C TYR A 93 8.66 -2.89 10.27
N ARG A 94 9.03 -3.73 11.26
CA ARG A 94 8.89 -5.19 11.16
C ARG A 94 7.43 -5.59 10.96
N ALA A 95 6.54 -5.09 11.82
CA ALA A 95 5.13 -5.46 11.82
C ALA A 95 4.46 -5.16 10.50
N ILE A 96 4.72 -4.00 9.89
CA ILE A 96 4.17 -3.65 8.58
C ILE A 96 4.72 -4.58 7.50
N ILE A 97 6.02 -4.87 7.49
CA ILE A 97 6.61 -5.74 6.47
C ILE A 97 6.08 -7.16 6.58
N THR A 98 6.01 -7.69 7.80
CA THR A 98 5.42 -9.00 8.04
C THR A 98 3.95 -9.00 7.64
N TYR A 99 3.16 -8.03 8.10
CA TYR A 99 1.75 -7.89 7.73
C TYR A 99 1.56 -7.82 6.23
N VAL A 100 2.29 -6.97 5.51
CA VAL A 100 2.15 -6.84 4.05
C VAL A 100 2.68 -8.09 3.33
N ALA A 101 3.63 -8.82 3.89
CA ALA A 101 4.09 -10.07 3.28
C ALA A 101 3.13 -11.25 3.55
N THR A 102 2.52 -11.32 4.73
CA THR A 102 1.63 -12.42 5.15
C THR A 102 0.17 -12.17 4.83
N SER A 103 -0.25 -10.91 4.73
CA SER A 103 -1.61 -10.57 4.33
C SER A 103 -1.80 -11.06 2.90
N THR A 104 -2.51 -12.17 2.73
CA THR A 104 -2.94 -12.70 1.42
C THR A 104 -3.93 -11.77 0.72
N THR A 105 -4.06 -10.53 1.19
CA THR A 105 -4.84 -9.48 0.55
C THR A 105 -4.22 -9.20 -0.80
N THR A 106 -4.70 -9.91 -1.82
CA THR A 106 -5.20 -9.26 -3.02
C THR A 106 -5.44 -7.78 -2.74
N ASN A 107 -4.94 -6.89 -3.59
CA ASN A 107 -5.36 -5.50 -3.60
C ASN A 107 -6.89 -5.47 -3.75
N VAL A 108 -7.62 -5.69 -2.66
CA VAL A 108 -9.01 -5.35 -2.54
C VAL A 108 -8.94 -3.88 -2.22
N VAL A 109 -8.67 -3.08 -3.26
CA VAL A 109 -9.53 -1.91 -3.45
C VAL A 109 -10.92 -2.48 -3.23
N SER A 110 -11.53 -2.17 -2.09
CA SER A 110 -12.73 -2.85 -1.64
C SER A 110 -13.67 -2.93 -2.85
N HIS A 111 -14.18 -4.12 -3.21
CA HIS A 111 -14.94 -4.28 -4.45
C HIS A 111 -16.05 -3.21 -4.54
N SER A 112 -16.57 -2.82 -3.37
CA SER A 112 -17.43 -1.66 -3.13
C SER A 112 -16.90 -0.31 -3.61
N ASP A 113 -15.63 0.06 -3.40
CA ASP A 113 -15.08 1.33 -3.89
C ASP A 113 -14.96 1.38 -5.42
N LEU A 114 -14.69 0.23 -6.04
CA LEU A 114 -14.68 0.11 -7.51
C LEU A 114 -16.11 0.12 -8.07
N GLU A 115 -17.05 -0.58 -7.44
CA GLU A 115 -18.47 -0.54 -7.80
C GLU A 115 -19.04 0.88 -7.67
N LEU A 116 -18.71 1.61 -6.60
CA LEU A 116 -19.12 3.00 -6.43
C LEU A 116 -18.52 3.91 -7.52
N LYS A 117 -17.24 3.71 -7.89
CA LYS A 117 -16.63 4.45 -9.00
C LYS A 117 -17.25 4.11 -10.35
N VAL A 118 -17.59 2.85 -10.59
CA VAL A 118 -18.28 2.41 -11.82
C VAL A 118 -19.66 3.05 -11.90
N ALA A 119 -20.46 2.99 -10.83
CA ALA A 119 -21.78 3.61 -10.78
C ALA A 119 -21.72 5.14 -11.00
N LEU A 120 -20.68 5.80 -10.47
CA LEU A 120 -20.49 7.24 -10.65
C LEU A 120 -20.11 7.59 -12.10
N LEU A 121 -19.27 6.77 -12.74
CA LEU A 121 -18.91 6.91 -14.15
C LEU A 121 -20.09 6.64 -15.09
N GLU A 122 -20.92 5.65 -14.79
CA GLU A 122 -22.15 5.35 -15.55
C GLU A 122 -23.13 6.52 -15.50
N LYS A 123 -23.34 7.10 -14.31
CA LYS A 123 -24.18 8.29 -14.15
C LYS A 123 -23.65 9.48 -14.96
N GLN A 124 -22.35 9.73 -14.92
CA GLN A 124 -21.73 10.80 -15.70
C GLN A 124 -21.89 10.59 -17.22
N LEU A 125 -21.86 9.34 -17.68
CA LEU A 125 -22.12 9.02 -19.09
C LEU A 125 -23.57 9.32 -19.47
N THR A 126 -24.54 8.97 -18.63
CA THR A 126 -25.95 9.29 -18.86
C THR A 126 -26.19 10.80 -18.91
N ASP A 127 -25.66 11.55 -17.95
CA ASP A 127 -25.78 13.02 -17.90
C ASP A 127 -25.17 13.66 -19.17
N CYS A 128 -24.02 13.16 -19.63
CA CYS A 128 -23.40 13.58 -20.88
C CYS A 128 -24.26 13.26 -22.11
N GLN A 129 -24.90 12.09 -22.15
CA GLN A 129 -25.78 11.69 -23.25
C GLN A 129 -27.05 12.56 -23.32
N GLU A 130 -27.66 12.88 -22.17
CA GLU A 130 -28.80 13.79 -22.09
C GLU A 130 -28.43 15.20 -22.56
N THR A 131 -27.29 15.71 -22.09
CA THR A 131 -26.77 17.02 -22.54
C THR A 131 -26.55 17.04 -24.05
N LEU A 132 -25.99 15.96 -24.60
CA LEU A 132 -25.77 15.83 -26.05
C LEU A 132 -27.08 15.77 -26.84
N ALA A 133 -28.12 15.11 -26.32
CA ALA A 133 -29.45 15.07 -26.93
C ALA A 133 -30.09 16.46 -26.95
N GLN A 134 -30.02 17.21 -25.85
CA GLN A 134 -30.55 18.59 -25.77
C GLN A 134 -29.83 19.54 -26.74
N ILE A 135 -28.51 19.40 -26.88
CA ILE A 135 -27.74 20.19 -27.86
C ILE A 135 -28.18 19.84 -29.29
N LYS A 136 -28.38 18.55 -29.59
CA LYS A 136 -28.86 18.11 -30.92
C LYS A 136 -30.25 18.64 -31.24
N GLU A 137 -31.18 18.60 -30.28
CA GLU A 137 -32.52 19.19 -30.46
C GLU A 137 -32.45 20.70 -30.68
N SER A 138 -31.62 21.40 -29.92
CA SER A 138 -31.42 22.84 -30.08
C SER A 138 -30.88 23.21 -31.48
N ILE A 139 -29.96 22.41 -32.01
CA ILE A 139 -29.45 22.57 -33.38
C ILE A 139 -30.52 22.28 -34.43
N GLN A 140 -31.39 21.29 -34.20
CA GLN A 140 -32.46 20.93 -35.13
C GLN A 140 -33.54 22.01 -35.19
N ILE A 141 -33.85 22.65 -34.06
CA ILE A 141 -34.81 23.77 -33.97
C ILE A 141 -34.28 25.03 -34.66
N GLN A 142 -32.96 25.28 -34.62
CA GLN A 142 -32.35 26.42 -35.31
C GLN A 142 -32.23 26.25 -36.84
N LYS A 143 -32.49 25.05 -37.38
CA LYS A 143 -32.42 24.76 -38.82
C LYS A 143 -33.78 24.79 -39.53
N ASN A 144 -34.89 24.87 -38.78
CA ASN A 144 -36.24 25.11 -39.31
C ASN A 144 -36.61 26.59 -39.17
#